data_AF-A0A961GS73-F1
#
_entry.id   AF-A0A961GS73-F1
#
_cell.length_a   1.000
_cell.length_b   1.000
_cell.length_c   1.000
_cell.angle_alpha   90.00
_cell.angle_beta   90.00
_cell.angle_gamma   90.00
#
_symmetry.space_group_name_H-M   'P 1'
#
loop_
_entity.id
_entity.type
_entity.pdbx_description
1 polymer ?
#
loop_
_entity_poly.entity_id
_entity_poly.type
_entity_poly.pdbx_seq_one_letter_code
_entity_poly.pdbx_strand_id
1 'polypeptide(L)' 'MLHALEHSLAVEDVGEDPDRWLVLGPDRSGNLLEVVVLVSADGSEMIIHAMAMRPIYRRLLER' A
#
# COMPACT_ATOMS: atom_id res chain seq x y z
N MET A 1 -9.45 -0.36 3.66
CA MET A 1 -8.62 -0.58 2.46
C MET A 1 -8.54 0.69 1.62
N LEU A 2 -9.65 1.16 1.01
CA LEU A 2 -9.61 2.40 0.21
C LEU A 2 -9.08 3.62 0.98
N HIS A 3 -9.50 3.80 2.24
CA HIS A 3 -8.98 4.88 3.09
C HIS A 3 -7.45 4.85 3.26
N ALA A 4 -6.83 3.67 3.32
CA ALA A 4 -5.39 3.54 3.45
C ALA A 4 -4.66 3.92 2.14
N LEU A 5 -5.31 3.72 0.99
CA LEU A 5 -4.80 4.14 -0.31
C LEU A 5 -4.89 5.67 -0.46
N GLU A 6 -6.07 6.24 -0.16
CA GLU A 6 -6.34 7.68 -0.23
C GLU A 6 -5.49 8.51 0.74
N HIS A 7 -5.16 7.94 1.91
CA HIS A 7 -4.35 8.58 2.95
C HIS A 7 -3.02 7.86 3.15
N SER A 8 -2.40 7.44 2.05
CA SER A 8 -1.11 6.74 2.10
C SER A 8 -0.03 7.61 2.76
N LEU A 9 0.76 6.96 3.61
CA LEU A 9 1.92 7.54 4.29
C LEU A 9 3.21 7.20 3.57
N ALA A 10 3.26 6.03 2.93
CA ALA A 10 4.35 5.60 2.07
C ALA A 10 3.81 4.76 0.92
N VAL A 11 4.45 4.91 -0.24
CA VAL A 11 4.22 4.10 -1.44
C VAL A 11 5.58 3.68 -1.94
N GLU A 12 5.79 2.38 -2.09
CA GLU A 12 7.02 1.80 -2.61
C GLU A 12 6.69 0.89 -3.79
N ASP A 13 7.47 1.02 -4.85
CA ASP A 13 7.45 0.06 -5.95
C ASP A 13 8.14 -1.24 -5.47
N VAL A 14 7.42 -2.37 -5.56
CA VAL A 14 7.89 -3.66 -5.05
C VAL A 14 7.91 -4.74 -6.13
N GLY A 15 7.68 -4.39 -7.39
CA GLY A 15 7.90 -5.33 -8.47
C GLY A 15 7.30 -4.92 -9.80
N GLU A 16 7.97 -5.38 -10.84
CA GLU A 16 7.57 -5.21 -12.23
C GLU A 16 6.93 -6.50 -12.77
N ASP A 17 6.07 -6.37 -13.79
CA ASP A 17 5.35 -7.43 -14.52
C ASP A 17 4.66 -8.52 -13.65
N PRO A 18 3.42 -8.28 -13.16
CA PRO A 18 2.68 -7.01 -13.24
C PRO A 18 3.26 -5.94 -12.29
N ASP A 19 3.09 -4.66 -12.65
CA ASP A 19 3.47 -3.53 -11.80
C ASP A 19 2.73 -3.59 -10.46
N ARG A 20 3.48 -3.49 -9.36
CA ARG A 20 3.01 -3.72 -8.00
C ARG A 20 3.55 -2.67 -7.05
N TRP A 21 2.65 -2.02 -6.35
CA TRP A 21 2.99 -1.09 -5.27
C TRP A 21 2.64 -1.67 -3.91
N LEU A 22 3.52 -1.43 -2.95
CA LEU A 22 3.26 -1.54 -1.53
C LEU A 22 2.86 -0.17 -1.00
N VAL A 23 1.62 -0.07 -0.52
CA VAL A 23 1.07 1.14 0.08
C VAL A 23 0.93 0.92 1.58
N LEU A 24 1.46 1.85 2.38
CA LEU A 24 1.27 1.89 3.82
C LEU A 24 0.34 3.04 4.16
N GLY A 25 -0.73 2.77 4.90
CA GLY A 25 -1.68 3.82 5.28
C GLY A 25 -2.66 3.37 6.37
N PRO A 26 -3.32 4.31 7.05
CA PRO A 26 -4.28 3.98 8.10
C PRO A 26 -5.60 3.47 7.53
N ASP A 27 -6.26 2.56 8.24
CA ASP A 27 -7.70 2.34 8.07
C ASP A 27 -8.51 3.48 8.73
N ARG A 28 -9.84 3.43 8.62
CA ARG A 28 -10.72 4.47 9.20
C ARG A 28 -10.65 4.57 10.73
N SER A 29 -10.10 3.55 11.39
CA SER A 29 -9.89 3.52 12.84
C SER A 29 -8.46 3.94 13.22
N GLY A 30 -7.61 4.29 12.25
CA GLY A 30 -6.21 4.69 12.46
C GLY A 30 -5.22 3.52 12.53
N ASN A 31 -5.64 2.28 12.32
CA ASN A 31 -4.72 1.14 12.31
C ASN A 31 -3.91 1.16 11.02
N LEU A 32 -2.59 1.06 11.11
CA LEU A 32 -1.75 1.00 9.92
C LEU A 32 -1.91 -0.33 9.20
N LEU A 33 -2.16 -0.25 7.90
CA LEU A 33 -2.25 -1.38 6.99
C LEU A 33 -1.07 -1.38 6.02
N GLU A 34 -0.66 -2.58 5.62
CA GLU A 34 0.07 -2.82 4.38
C GLU A 34 -0.92 -3.25 3.29
N VAL A 35 -0.88 -2.61 2.14
CA VAL A 35 -1.79 -2.83 1.01
C VAL A 35 -0.96 -3.08 -0.24
N VAL A 36 -1.26 -4.13 -1.00
CA VAL A 36 -0.64 -4.39 -2.30
C VAL A 36 -1.62 -4.03 -3.40
N VAL A 37 -1.17 -3.14 -4.29
CA VAL A 37 -1.93 -2.65 -5.44
C VAL A 37 -1.25 -3.13 -6.70
N LEU A 38 -2.01 -3.77 -7.59
CA LEU A 38 -1.59 -3.96 -8.98
C LEU A 38 -1.93 -2.71 -9.77
N VAL A 39 -0.98 -2.26 -10.58
CA VAL A 39 -1.18 -1.17 -11.54
C VAL A 39 -1.16 -1.78 -12.93
N SER A 40 -2.25 -1.61 -13.68
CA SER A 40 -2.35 -2.08 -15.05
C SER A 40 -1.70 -1.09 -16.02
N ALA A 41 -1.39 -1.54 -17.24
CA ALA A 41 -0.81 -0.69 -18.26
C ALA A 41 -1.69 0.51 -18.68
N ASP A 42 -3.00 0.43 -18.43
CA ASP A 42 -3.96 1.54 -18.64
C ASP A 42 -4.08 2.49 -17.43
N GLY A 43 -3.27 2.29 -16.39
CA GLY A 43 -3.27 3.07 -15.16
C GLY A 43 -4.38 2.68 -14.17
N SER A 44 -5.14 1.62 -14.43
CA SER A 44 -6.13 1.13 -13.47
C SER A 44 -5.45 0.45 -12.27
N GLU A 45 -5.95 0.76 -11.07
CA GLU A 45 -5.42 0.25 -9.80
C GLU A 45 -6.35 -0.83 -9.22
N MET A 46 -5.78 -1.95 -8.80
CA MET A 46 -6.52 -3.04 -8.16
C MET A 46 -5.85 -3.46 -6.85
N ILE A 47 -6.56 -3.31 -5.74
CA ILE A 47 -6.12 -3.85 -4.44
C ILE A 47 -6.27 -5.36 -4.47
N ILE A 48 -5.16 -6.08 -4.35
CA ILE A 48 -5.14 -7.56 -4.31
C ILE A 48 -4.84 -8.10 -2.91
N HIS A 49 -4.38 -7.26 -1.99
CA HIS A 49 -4.03 -7.65 -0.63
C HIS A 49 -4.11 -6.47 0.33
N ALA A 50 -4.60 -6.71 1.56
CA ALA A 50 -4.50 -5.75 2.65
C ALA A 50 -4.49 -6.47 4.01
N MET A 51 -3.53 -6.13 4.86
CA MET A 51 -3.42 -6.66 6.23
C MET A 51 -2.88 -5.59 7.18
N ALA A 52 -2.89 -5.89 8.48
CA ALA A 52 -2.18 -5.06 9.46
C ALA A 52 -0.70 -4.93 9.06
N MET A 53 -0.18 -3.71 9.12
CA MET A 53 1.19 -3.41 8.69
C MET A 53 2.20 -4.21 9.52
N ARG A 54 3.06 -4.98 8.85
CA ARG A 54 4.13 -5.71 9.52
C ARG A 54 5.22 -4.76 10.03
N PRO A 55 5.86 -5.05 11.19
CA PRO A 55 6.89 -4.19 11.76
C PRO A 55 8.09 -3.90 10.86
N ILE A 56 8.42 -4.79 9.91
CA ILE A 56 9.52 -4.61 8.96
C ILE A 56 9.36 -3.34 8.09
N TYR A 57 8.12 -2.89 7.88
CA TYR A 57 7.82 -1.72 7.06
C TYR A 57 7.85 -0.40 7.82
N ARG A 58 8.08 -0.39 9.15
CA ARG A 58 8.20 0.86 9.92
C ARG A 58 9.27 1.80 9.38
N ARG A 59 10.39 1.25 8.90
CA ARG A 59 11.49 2.02 8.30
C ARG A 59 11.05 2.91 7.13
N LEU A 60 9.95 2.56 6.46
CA LEU A 60 9.40 3.32 5.34
C LEU A 60 8.59 4.55 5.80
N LEU A 61 8.24 4.64 7.09
CA LEU A 61 7.49 5.73 7.69
C LEU A 61 8.38 6.76 8.42
N GLU A 62 9.67 6.46 8.63
CA GLU A 62 10.60 7.28 9.42
C GLU A 62 11.29 8.38 8.60
N ARG A 63 10.61 8.95 7.60
CA ARG A 63 11.16 10.03 6.75
C ARG A 63 11.12 11.39 7.43
#